data_AF-A0AAD8B303-F1
#
_entry.id   AF-A0AAD8B303-F1
#
_cell.length_a   1.000
_cell.length_b   1.000
_cell.length_c   1.000
_cell.angle_alpha   90.00
_cell.angle_beta   90.00
_cell.angle_gamma   90.00
#
_symmetry.space_group_name_H-M   'P 1'
#
loop_
_entity.id
_entity.type
_entity.pdbx_description
1 polymer ?
#
loop_
_entity_poly.entity_id
_entity_poly.type
_entity_poly.pdbx_seq_one_letter_code
_entity_poly.pdbx_strand_id
1 'polypeptide(L)'
;MRIKNFMLKYAVLCIFSFVAVEFLASRIISFTCVRTNLNELKPNALNVKRVNSSVLLDSIKRRTYFTLPPKQPAELCVQTEKRSLRLSRDVLDRVFDEGFGVRDSSLVGEDIELEPGDVPTVAHYVWCGSKMFMFEDYLGLLSVVRVAKPLKIVFHYNSVPSDPTRYHTWFEEMSQSLPNLVMQHTDRVLGCNSTDALDYALEQLAASSHGGLYFGERAVLTYVPAHWKVVDRITYALPGARSSEQKIVFVRTGITDKDTTLEKFKSDVINASYECLSAEKFNEAMRSSLKSESISPCLALTGPLYPENILNDSSPFGKVARMLYYGKSDNLNAVQTQNPDEVIPSISHFITLDGEDNKVVNWTFSNYASILSALYIGGFQRVYVHGNQIPSGEWWDRLSQENVRFIRIDRADTVFMNRVKVLAHQSDILRSYILLKYGGVYQDKDVFWTSPPPDHVMRYPAVICYDWPWYDVWPRSINLGIMMARRGSTFLRRFLDHLWYHEDSSWGFNGIMMPYKIYERHPDTAYIYTRLQ
;
A
#
# COMPACT_ATOMS: atom_id res chain seq x y z
N MET A 1 9.37 57.19 33.20
CA MET A 1 9.39 56.09 34.19
C MET A 1 10.19 54.95 33.54
N ARG A 2 11.49 54.73 33.75
CA ARG A 2 12.32 54.47 34.95
C ARG A 2 11.78 53.36 35.86
N ILE A 3 12.43 52.18 35.78
CA ILE A 3 13.02 51.30 36.82
C ILE A 3 13.52 50.04 36.05
N LYS A 4 14.81 49.80 35.74
CA LYS A 4 16.04 49.43 36.50
C LYS A 4 16.06 48.03 37.17
N ASN A 5 16.90 47.15 36.59
CA ASN A 5 17.96 46.28 37.15
C ASN A 5 17.70 45.28 38.30
N PHE A 6 18.19 44.04 38.13
CA PHE A 6 19.00 43.24 39.09
C PHE A 6 19.64 42.01 38.35
N MET A 7 20.95 42.00 38.00
CA MET A 7 22.12 41.36 38.69
C MET A 7 21.97 39.84 38.90
N LEU A 8 22.73 38.87 38.35
CA LEU A 8 24.18 38.57 38.18
C LEU A 8 24.99 38.21 39.45
N LYS A 9 25.46 36.94 39.54
CA LYS A 9 26.68 36.32 40.19
C LYS A 9 26.32 34.97 40.88
N TYR A 10 27.03 33.84 40.68
CA TYR A 10 28.42 33.50 41.08
C TYR A 10 29.02 32.34 40.20
N ALA A 11 30.24 32.50 39.62
CA ALA A 11 31.57 31.88 39.95
C ALA A 11 31.75 30.41 39.46
N VAL A 12 32.67 29.99 38.55
CA VAL A 12 34.13 30.14 38.28
C VAL A 12 35.08 29.51 39.31
N LEU A 13 35.77 28.41 38.90
CA LEU A 13 37.17 28.01 39.25
C LEU A 13 37.61 26.84 38.31
N CYS A 14 38.51 27.07 37.33
CA CYS A 14 39.98 26.76 37.27
C CYS A 14 40.33 25.24 37.33
N ILE A 15 40.70 24.55 36.24
CA ILE A 15 42.00 24.43 35.49
C ILE A 15 43.18 23.85 36.30
N PHE A 16 43.70 22.68 35.85
CA PHE A 16 45.11 22.28 35.56
C PHE A 16 45.12 20.75 35.26
N SER A 17 45.34 20.19 34.05
CA SER A 17 46.52 20.06 33.15
C SER A 17 47.25 18.69 33.24
N PHE A 18 47.73 18.22 32.07
CA PHE A 18 48.59 17.06 31.68
C PHE A 18 47.88 15.74 31.27
N VAL A 19 47.75 15.36 29.98
CA VAL A 19 48.73 14.89 28.94
C VAL A 19 49.29 13.49 29.32
N ALA A 20 49.25 12.37 28.56
CA ALA A 20 49.19 12.10 27.11
C ALA A 20 48.91 10.59 26.79
N VAL A 21 48.48 10.31 25.53
CA VAL A 21 48.90 9.18 24.63
C VAL A 21 48.33 7.76 24.93
N GLU A 22 47.83 6.90 24.02
CA GLU A 22 47.52 6.89 22.58
C GLU A 22 46.77 5.57 22.23
N PHE A 23 46.21 5.52 21.01
CA PHE A 23 46.01 4.36 20.10
C PHE A 23 44.70 3.53 20.05
N LEU A 24 44.26 3.41 18.78
CA LEU A 24 43.18 2.70 18.09
C LEU A 24 42.77 1.31 18.60
N ALA A 25 41.47 0.96 18.43
CA ALA A 25 41.05 -0.01 17.39
C ALA A 25 39.53 -0.24 17.32
N SER A 26 39.05 -0.31 16.08
CA SER A 26 37.74 -0.76 15.60
C SER A 26 37.26 -2.08 16.20
N ARG A 27 35.95 -2.19 16.49
CA ARG A 27 35.25 -3.49 16.59
C ARG A 27 34.00 -3.52 15.73
N ILE A 28 34.16 -4.25 14.64
CA ILE A 28 33.13 -4.94 13.85
C ILE A 28 32.71 -6.20 14.63
N ILE A 29 31.41 -6.43 14.79
CA ILE A 29 30.78 -7.73 15.11
C ILE A 29 29.53 -7.78 14.23
N SER A 30 29.57 -8.36 13.02
CA SER A 30 29.47 -9.78 12.67
C SER A 30 28.12 -10.41 12.99
N PHE A 31 27.27 -10.51 11.96
CA PHE A 31 26.04 -11.30 11.94
C PHE A 31 26.38 -12.80 11.80
N THR A 32 25.95 -13.61 12.76
CA THR A 32 25.92 -15.07 12.69
C THR A 32 24.66 -15.54 11.98
N CYS A 33 24.83 -16.24 10.86
CA CYS A 33 23.78 -17.02 10.21
C CYS A 33 23.97 -18.50 10.59
N VAL A 34 22.97 -19.08 11.25
CA VAL A 34 22.92 -20.50 11.62
C VAL A 34 22.50 -21.30 10.39
N ARG A 35 23.34 -22.26 10.00
CA ARG A 35 23.10 -23.21 8.90
C ARG A 35 22.97 -24.60 9.50
N THR A 36 21.79 -25.21 9.40
CA THR A 36 21.57 -26.62 9.77
C THR A 36 21.79 -27.55 8.58
N ASN A 37 22.71 -28.48 8.79
CA ASN A 37 22.79 -29.89 8.34
C ASN A 37 22.38 -30.28 6.92
N LEU A 38 23.38 -30.69 6.14
CA LEU A 38 23.36 -31.94 5.38
C LEU A 38 24.78 -32.53 5.44
N ASN A 39 24.95 -33.55 6.30
CA ASN A 39 26.08 -34.49 6.24
C ASN A 39 25.69 -35.61 5.27
N GLU A 40 26.58 -35.95 4.33
CA GLU A 40 27.17 -37.30 4.24
C GLU A 40 28.31 -37.32 3.18
N LEU A 41 29.53 -37.51 3.70
CA LEU A 41 30.61 -38.43 3.29
C LEU A 41 30.79 -38.73 1.78
N LYS A 42 31.96 -38.77 1.11
CA LYS A 42 33.42 -38.61 1.32
C LYS A 42 34.05 -38.75 -0.09
N PRO A 43 35.17 -38.10 -0.46
CA PRO A 43 36.02 -38.59 -1.54
C PRO A 43 37.33 -39.17 -1.00
N ASN A 44 37.66 -40.40 -1.38
CA ASN A 44 38.99 -40.97 -1.20
C ASN A 44 39.95 -40.45 -2.28
N ALA A 45 41.18 -40.19 -1.82
CA ALA A 45 42.27 -39.57 -2.53
C ALA A 45 42.85 -40.39 -3.68
N LEU A 46 43.41 -39.69 -4.67
CA LEU A 46 44.58 -40.14 -5.42
C LEU A 46 45.44 -38.91 -5.80
N ASN A 47 46.62 -38.84 -5.18
CA ASN A 47 47.73 -38.00 -5.60
C ASN A 47 48.31 -38.54 -6.91
N VAL A 48 48.85 -37.67 -7.77
CA VAL A 48 50.30 -37.64 -8.15
C VAL A 48 50.55 -36.83 -9.46
N LYS A 49 51.45 -35.84 -9.30
CA LYS A 49 52.46 -35.23 -10.20
C LYS A 49 52.11 -34.29 -11.37
N ARG A 50 52.79 -33.14 -11.32
CA ARG A 50 53.09 -32.17 -12.38
C ARG A 50 53.76 -32.81 -13.61
N VAL A 51 53.32 -32.41 -14.81
CA VAL A 51 54.15 -32.40 -16.03
C VAL A 51 53.85 -31.11 -16.82
N ASN A 52 54.91 -30.60 -17.46
CA ASN A 52 55.11 -29.29 -18.08
C ASN A 52 54.19 -28.93 -19.26
N SER A 53 53.99 -27.62 -19.40
CA SER A 53 53.33 -26.91 -20.49
C SER A 53 54.18 -26.82 -21.76
N SER A 54 54.03 -27.80 -22.64
CA SER A 54 54.25 -27.69 -24.09
C SER A 54 53.85 -29.03 -24.71
N VAL A 55 53.15 -29.05 -25.84
CA VAL A 55 52.59 -30.22 -26.56
C VAL A 55 51.08 -30.46 -26.31
N LEU A 56 50.26 -29.41 -26.36
CA LEU A 56 48.79 -29.53 -26.35
C LEU A 56 48.17 -28.83 -27.58
N LEU A 57 48.70 -29.11 -28.77
CA LEU A 57 48.19 -28.50 -30.01
C LEU A 57 48.07 -29.44 -31.23
N ASP A 58 48.13 -30.77 -31.11
CA ASP A 58 48.16 -31.60 -32.33
C ASP A 58 47.37 -32.92 -32.35
N SER A 59 46.34 -33.13 -31.51
CA SER A 59 45.62 -34.42 -31.55
C SER A 59 44.10 -34.43 -31.43
N ILE A 60 43.39 -33.33 -31.73
CA ILE A 60 41.91 -33.37 -31.84
C ILE A 60 41.47 -33.24 -33.30
N LYS A 61 41.87 -34.25 -34.10
CA LYS A 61 41.16 -34.67 -35.31
C LYS A 61 40.87 -36.16 -35.16
N ARG A 62 39.65 -36.51 -34.74
CA ARG A 62 38.87 -37.65 -35.27
C ARG A 62 37.48 -37.70 -34.63
N ARG A 63 36.49 -37.74 -35.52
CA ARG A 63 35.05 -37.89 -35.30
C ARG A 63 34.72 -39.18 -34.55
N THR A 64 33.73 -39.12 -33.67
CA THR A 64 32.75 -40.20 -33.50
C THR A 64 31.41 -39.56 -33.16
N TYR A 65 30.39 -39.98 -33.90
CA TYR A 65 29.04 -39.44 -33.90
C TYR A 65 28.26 -39.95 -32.69
N PHE A 66 27.67 -39.04 -31.91
CA PHE A 66 26.49 -39.34 -31.09
C PHE A 66 25.32 -38.52 -31.65
N THR A 67 24.33 -39.21 -32.19
CA THR A 67 23.04 -38.66 -32.63
C THR A 67 22.23 -38.23 -31.41
N LEU A 68 21.95 -36.93 -31.30
CA LEU A 68 20.94 -36.40 -30.37
C LEU A 68 19.53 -36.68 -30.93
N PRO A 69 18.54 -36.99 -30.06
CA PRO A 69 17.15 -37.15 -30.49
C PRO A 69 16.58 -35.80 -31.00
N PRO A 70 15.55 -35.83 -31.87
CA PRO A 70 14.99 -34.61 -32.44
C PRO A 70 14.37 -33.72 -31.36
N LYS A 71 14.68 -32.42 -31.41
CA LYS A 71 14.04 -31.37 -30.62
C LYS A 71 12.51 -31.49 -30.78
N GLN A 72 11.82 -31.81 -29.70
CA GLN A 72 10.42 -31.39 -29.56
C GLN A 72 10.39 -29.85 -29.66
N PRO A 73 9.40 -29.25 -30.33
CA PRO A 73 9.25 -27.81 -30.31
C PRO A 73 9.11 -27.38 -28.85
N ALA A 74 9.96 -26.46 -28.42
CA ALA A 74 9.83 -25.84 -27.12
C ALA A 74 8.40 -25.30 -27.03
N GLU A 75 7.61 -25.86 -26.10
CA GLU A 75 6.38 -25.21 -25.68
C GLU A 75 6.79 -23.80 -25.28
N LEU A 76 6.27 -22.83 -26.03
CA LEU A 76 6.31 -21.44 -25.67
C LEU A 76 5.63 -21.38 -24.31
N CYS A 77 6.40 -21.27 -23.22
CA CYS A 77 5.85 -20.86 -21.95
C CYS A 77 5.27 -19.47 -22.18
N VAL A 78 3.99 -19.40 -22.54
CA VAL A 78 3.19 -18.22 -22.34
C VAL A 78 3.05 -18.12 -20.83
N GLN A 79 4.06 -17.52 -20.21
CA GLN A 79 3.92 -16.95 -18.89
C GLN A 79 2.86 -15.85 -19.02
N THR A 80 1.60 -16.19 -18.77
CA THR A 80 0.69 -15.24 -18.14
C THR A 80 1.21 -15.00 -16.73
N GLU A 81 2.33 -14.28 -16.62
CA GLU A 81 2.84 -13.76 -15.38
C GLU A 81 1.77 -12.82 -14.83
N LYS A 82 0.95 -13.31 -13.90
CA LYS A 82 0.31 -12.44 -12.93
C LYS A 82 1.43 -11.73 -12.18
N ARG A 83 1.83 -10.54 -12.66
CA ARG A 83 2.74 -9.63 -11.96
C ARG A 83 2.10 -9.29 -10.61
N SER A 84 2.44 -10.05 -9.57
CA SER A 84 1.84 -9.91 -8.24
C SER A 84 2.20 -8.55 -7.65
N LEU A 85 1.25 -7.65 -7.40
CA LEU A 85 1.43 -6.34 -6.77
C LEU A 85 2.01 -6.45 -5.34
N ARG A 86 3.28 -6.07 -5.13
CA ARG A 86 4.00 -6.03 -3.83
C ARG A 86 3.40 -5.04 -2.83
N LEU A 87 2.44 -4.22 -3.29
CA LEU A 87 1.53 -3.42 -2.47
C LEU A 87 0.80 -4.27 -1.41
N SER A 88 0.77 -5.60 -1.56
CA SER A 88 0.18 -6.57 -0.62
C SER A 88 0.93 -6.80 0.70
N ARG A 89 2.17 -6.34 0.88
CA ARG A 89 2.88 -6.56 2.17
C ARG A 89 2.35 -5.73 3.35
N ASP A 90 1.68 -4.61 3.08
CA ASP A 90 1.19 -3.69 4.13
C ASP A 90 0.07 -4.31 5.02
N VAL A 91 -0.64 -5.34 4.56
CA VAL A 91 -1.76 -5.93 5.33
C VAL A 91 -1.25 -6.81 6.48
N LEU A 92 -0.26 -7.67 6.25
CA LEU A 92 0.31 -8.54 7.30
C LEU A 92 1.14 -7.75 8.31
N ASP A 93 1.98 -6.83 7.83
CA ASP A 93 2.77 -5.93 8.68
C ASP A 93 1.89 -5.10 9.62
N ARG A 94 0.60 -4.88 9.28
CA ARG A 94 -0.37 -4.17 10.12
C ARG A 94 -1.31 -5.08 10.92
N VAL A 95 -1.42 -6.38 10.58
CA VAL A 95 -2.27 -7.35 11.29
C VAL A 95 -1.54 -7.96 12.49
N PHE A 96 -0.21 -8.12 12.41
CA PHE A 96 0.60 -8.80 13.43
C PHE A 96 1.56 -7.89 14.21
N ASP A 97 1.57 -6.59 13.94
CA ASP A 97 2.40 -5.65 14.71
C ASP A 97 1.66 -5.23 16.00
N GLU A 98 2.13 -5.77 17.12
CA GLU A 98 1.60 -5.57 18.48
C GLU A 98 1.70 -4.11 18.97
N GLY A 99 2.34 -3.21 18.21
CA GLY A 99 2.55 -1.80 18.56
C GLY A 99 1.53 -0.77 18.01
N PHE A 100 0.50 -1.19 17.28
CA PHE A 100 -0.39 -0.26 16.56
C PHE A 100 -1.52 0.33 17.41
N GLY A 101 -1.23 1.46 18.08
CA GLY A 101 -2.20 2.47 18.52
C GLY A 101 -3.17 2.05 19.62
N VAL A 102 -3.58 3.00 20.46
CA VAL A 102 -4.65 2.79 21.46
C VAL A 102 -5.91 2.38 20.71
N ARG A 103 -6.25 1.09 20.74
CA ARG A 103 -7.55 0.61 20.27
C ARG A 103 -8.61 1.21 21.18
N ASP A 104 -9.59 1.88 20.58
CA ASP A 104 -10.75 2.36 21.32
C ASP A 104 -11.67 1.15 21.58
N SER A 105 -11.44 0.46 22.71
CA SER A 105 -12.21 -0.71 23.15
C SER A 105 -13.71 -0.43 23.32
N SER A 106 -14.11 0.85 23.31
CA SER A 106 -15.51 1.25 23.28
C SER A 106 -16.16 1.08 21.90
N LEU A 107 -15.39 1.05 20.81
CA LEU A 107 -15.88 1.04 19.42
C LEU A 107 -15.77 -0.34 18.74
N VAL A 108 -14.75 -1.10 19.11
CA VAL A 108 -14.48 -2.46 18.65
C VAL A 108 -14.37 -3.27 19.94
N GLY A 109 -15.03 -4.43 20.02
CA GLY A 109 -15.12 -5.21 21.26
C GLY A 109 -13.75 -5.40 21.94
N GLU A 110 -13.75 -5.52 23.27
CA GLU A 110 -12.52 -5.61 24.08
C GLU A 110 -11.55 -6.69 23.56
N ASP A 111 -10.24 -6.47 23.74
CA ASP A 111 -9.21 -7.50 23.51
C ASP A 111 -9.41 -8.62 24.54
N ILE A 112 -10.26 -9.58 24.18
CA ILE A 112 -10.45 -10.81 24.94
C ILE A 112 -9.23 -11.69 24.62
N GLU A 113 -8.51 -12.17 25.64
CA GLU A 113 -7.58 -13.29 25.48
C GLU A 113 -8.37 -14.45 24.84
N LEU A 114 -8.14 -14.71 23.56
CA LEU A 114 -8.86 -15.72 22.81
C LEU A 114 -8.29 -17.09 23.14
N GLU A 115 -9.08 -17.91 23.84
CA GLU A 115 -8.78 -19.33 23.97
C GLU A 115 -9.14 -20.08 22.68
N PRO A 116 -8.46 -21.20 22.36
CA PRO A 116 -8.86 -22.06 21.25
C PRO A 116 -10.34 -22.45 21.33
N GLY A 117 -11.12 -22.05 20.32
CA GLY A 117 -12.59 -22.23 20.27
C GLY A 117 -13.40 -20.96 20.56
N ASP A 118 -12.75 -19.85 20.91
CA ASP A 118 -13.42 -18.59 21.20
C ASP A 118 -13.89 -17.81 19.97
N VAL A 119 -13.31 -18.14 18.81
CA VAL A 119 -13.65 -17.59 17.50
C VAL A 119 -14.00 -18.69 16.50
N PRO A 120 -14.80 -18.39 15.46
CA PRO A 120 -15.07 -19.34 14.39
C PRO A 120 -13.76 -19.83 13.75
N THR A 121 -13.57 -21.15 13.67
CA THR A 121 -12.35 -21.73 13.09
C THR A 121 -12.24 -21.47 11.58
N VAL A 122 -13.38 -21.44 10.88
CA VAL A 122 -13.47 -21.22 9.44
C VAL A 122 -14.49 -20.13 9.15
N ALA A 123 -14.12 -19.17 8.31
CA ALA A 123 -15.03 -18.20 7.72
C ALA A 123 -15.21 -18.47 6.23
N HIS A 124 -16.45 -18.54 5.77
CA HIS A 124 -16.85 -18.71 4.38
C HIS A 124 -17.31 -17.35 3.84
N TYR A 125 -16.63 -16.88 2.79
CA TYR A 125 -17.02 -15.71 2.00
C TYR A 125 -17.43 -16.19 0.62
N VAL A 126 -18.67 -15.94 0.20
CA VAL A 126 -19.18 -16.41 -1.09
C VAL A 126 -19.37 -15.21 -2.02
N TRP A 127 -18.64 -15.22 -3.13
CA TRP A 127 -18.66 -14.17 -4.13
C TRP A 127 -19.59 -14.51 -5.28
N CYS A 128 -20.58 -13.65 -5.51
CA CYS A 128 -21.56 -13.83 -6.60
C CYS A 128 -21.11 -13.11 -7.88
N GLY A 129 -21.49 -13.70 -9.02
CA GLY A 129 -21.38 -13.08 -10.35
C GLY A 129 -19.98 -12.63 -10.77
N SER A 130 -19.94 -11.85 -11.86
CA SER A 130 -18.73 -11.26 -12.42
C SER A 130 -18.78 -9.74 -12.25
N LYS A 131 -18.38 -9.27 -11.07
CA LYS A 131 -18.35 -7.85 -10.70
C LYS A 131 -16.97 -7.44 -10.16
N MET A 132 -16.75 -6.13 -10.02
CA MET A 132 -15.56 -5.59 -9.38
C MET A 132 -15.61 -5.82 -7.87
N PHE A 133 -14.45 -6.08 -7.26
CA PHE A 133 -14.31 -6.14 -5.81
C PHE A 133 -14.05 -4.74 -5.27
N MET A 134 -15.06 -4.13 -4.65
CA MET A 134 -15.04 -2.73 -4.26
C MET A 134 -14.45 -2.56 -2.86
N PHE A 135 -14.25 -1.31 -2.43
CA PHE A 135 -13.65 -1.04 -1.13
C PHE A 135 -14.57 -1.44 0.03
N GLU A 136 -15.89 -1.36 -0.14
CA GLU A 136 -16.86 -1.90 0.82
C GLU A 136 -16.74 -3.41 1.03
N ASP A 137 -16.49 -4.18 -0.04
CA ASP A 137 -16.28 -5.63 0.04
C ASP A 137 -14.97 -5.93 0.77
N TYR A 138 -13.94 -5.15 0.46
CA TYR A 138 -12.64 -5.25 1.13
C TYR A 138 -12.73 -4.92 2.61
N LEU A 139 -13.45 -3.85 2.98
CA LEU A 139 -13.66 -3.46 4.37
C LEU A 139 -14.44 -4.52 5.14
N GLY A 140 -15.45 -5.12 4.51
CA GLY A 140 -16.20 -6.24 5.08
C GLY A 140 -15.30 -7.43 5.36
N LEU A 141 -14.47 -7.84 4.42
CA LEU A 141 -13.55 -8.95 4.64
C LEU A 141 -12.44 -8.61 5.66
N LEU A 142 -11.92 -7.38 5.67
CA LEU A 142 -10.98 -6.92 6.69
C LEU A 142 -11.58 -7.01 8.10
N SER A 143 -12.89 -6.79 8.24
CA SER A 143 -13.58 -7.00 9.51
C SER A 143 -13.55 -8.47 9.95
N VAL A 144 -13.70 -9.42 9.02
CA VAL A 144 -13.54 -10.85 9.33
C VAL A 144 -12.10 -11.15 9.75
N VAL A 145 -11.11 -10.65 9.00
CA VAL A 145 -9.68 -10.86 9.29
C VAL A 145 -9.30 -10.30 10.66
N ARG A 146 -9.73 -9.08 10.99
CA ARG A 146 -9.27 -8.35 12.18
C ARG A 146 -10.13 -8.56 13.41
N VAL A 147 -11.42 -8.84 13.24
CA VAL A 147 -12.38 -9.00 14.35
C VAL A 147 -12.68 -10.47 14.59
N ALA A 148 -13.11 -11.23 13.57
CA ALA A 148 -13.41 -12.64 13.74
C ALA A 148 -12.15 -13.51 13.83
N LYS A 149 -11.03 -13.09 13.22
CA LYS A 149 -9.71 -13.76 13.24
C LYS A 149 -9.79 -15.29 13.05
N PRO A 150 -10.51 -15.79 12.02
CA PRO A 150 -10.64 -17.23 11.82
C PRO A 150 -9.30 -17.86 11.44
N LEU A 151 -9.09 -19.12 11.80
CA LEU A 151 -7.90 -19.87 11.40
C LEU A 151 -7.83 -20.08 9.88
N LYS A 152 -8.98 -20.14 9.21
CA LYS A 152 -9.10 -20.31 7.76
C LYS A 152 -10.20 -19.40 7.21
N ILE A 153 -9.91 -18.71 6.12
CA ILE A 153 -10.90 -17.98 5.33
C ILE A 153 -11.04 -18.70 4.01
N VAL A 154 -12.25 -19.07 3.60
CA VAL A 154 -12.50 -19.71 2.31
C VAL A 154 -13.30 -18.76 1.44
N PHE A 155 -12.68 -18.30 0.36
CA PHE A 155 -13.31 -17.45 -0.64
C PHE A 155 -13.85 -18.34 -1.76
N HIS A 156 -15.17 -18.50 -1.79
CA HIS A 156 -15.88 -19.29 -2.78
C HIS A 156 -16.27 -18.41 -3.96
N TYR A 157 -16.00 -18.87 -5.18
CA TYR A 157 -16.30 -18.10 -6.38
C TYR A 157 -16.64 -19.00 -7.56
N ASN A 158 -17.57 -18.55 -8.40
CA ASN A 158 -17.74 -19.07 -9.75
C ASN A 158 -16.94 -18.25 -10.77
N SER A 159 -16.84 -16.94 -10.56
CA SER A 159 -16.02 -16.03 -11.36
C SER A 159 -15.14 -15.18 -10.43
N VAL A 160 -13.86 -15.08 -10.74
CA VAL A 160 -12.92 -14.24 -9.95
C VAL A 160 -13.26 -12.77 -10.19
N PRO A 161 -13.20 -11.89 -9.18
CA PRO A 161 -13.36 -10.47 -9.40
C PRO A 161 -12.39 -9.95 -10.46
N SER A 162 -12.89 -9.11 -11.36
CA SER A 162 -12.11 -8.51 -12.44
C SER A 162 -12.16 -6.99 -12.37
N ASP A 163 -11.01 -6.33 -12.45
CA ASP A 163 -10.92 -4.88 -12.56
C ASP A 163 -10.17 -4.47 -13.85
N PRO A 164 -10.88 -3.95 -14.88
CA PRO A 164 -10.28 -3.49 -16.11
C PRO A 164 -9.43 -2.23 -15.93
N THR A 165 -9.66 -1.44 -14.88
CA THR A 165 -8.93 -0.20 -14.60
C THR A 165 -7.61 -0.43 -13.88
N ARG A 166 -7.44 -1.62 -13.28
CA ARG A 166 -6.29 -2.01 -12.43
C ARG A 166 -6.10 -1.09 -11.22
N TYR A 167 -7.13 -0.34 -10.81
CA TYR A 167 -7.09 0.48 -9.61
C TYR A 167 -7.59 -0.27 -8.38
N HIS A 168 -8.72 -0.97 -8.49
CA HIS A 168 -9.37 -1.78 -7.47
C HIS A 168 -8.65 -3.12 -7.26
N THR A 169 -7.38 -3.04 -6.88
CA THR A 169 -6.52 -4.21 -6.64
C THR A 169 -6.76 -4.84 -5.27
N TRP A 170 -7.81 -4.43 -4.56
CA TRP A 170 -8.17 -4.90 -3.22
C TRP A 170 -8.22 -6.42 -3.13
N PHE A 171 -8.84 -7.06 -4.12
CA PHE A 171 -8.94 -8.50 -4.17
C PHE A 171 -7.58 -9.18 -4.39
N GLU A 172 -6.82 -8.70 -5.37
CA GLU A 172 -5.49 -9.25 -5.68
C GLU A 172 -4.54 -9.11 -4.50
N GLU A 173 -4.58 -7.97 -3.82
CA GLU A 173 -3.73 -7.71 -2.66
C GLU A 173 -4.09 -8.62 -1.52
N MET A 174 -5.37 -8.67 -1.14
CA MET A 174 -5.86 -9.56 -0.11
C MET A 174 -5.48 -11.02 -0.41
N SER A 175 -5.61 -11.47 -1.65
CA SER A 175 -5.22 -12.83 -2.08
C SER A 175 -3.74 -13.14 -1.89
N GLN A 176 -2.89 -12.11 -1.94
CA GLN A 176 -1.43 -12.25 -1.78
C GLN A 176 -1.00 -12.02 -0.32
N SER A 177 -1.78 -11.25 0.44
CA SER A 177 -1.48 -10.88 1.81
C SER A 177 -1.93 -11.91 2.83
N LEU A 178 -3.04 -12.62 2.61
CA LEU A 178 -3.62 -13.46 3.65
C LEU A 178 -3.17 -14.93 3.52
N PRO A 179 -2.29 -15.44 4.39
CA PRO A 179 -1.76 -16.80 4.27
C PRO A 179 -2.82 -17.87 4.55
N ASN A 180 -3.87 -17.52 5.32
CA ASN A 180 -4.98 -18.40 5.67
C ASN A 180 -6.19 -18.26 4.73
N LEU A 181 -6.07 -17.49 3.64
CA LEU A 181 -7.10 -17.37 2.62
C LEU A 181 -6.98 -18.50 1.59
N VAL A 182 -8.06 -19.26 1.44
CA VAL A 182 -8.17 -20.38 0.52
C VAL A 182 -9.16 -20.02 -0.58
N MET A 183 -8.68 -20.01 -1.81
CA MET A 183 -9.51 -19.81 -3.00
C MET A 183 -10.20 -21.12 -3.37
N GLN A 184 -11.53 -21.13 -3.42
CA GLN A 184 -12.32 -22.31 -3.75
C GLN A 184 -13.25 -22.01 -4.93
N HIS A 185 -12.94 -22.61 -6.09
CA HIS A 185 -13.81 -22.54 -7.26
C HIS A 185 -15.05 -23.42 -7.09
N THR A 186 -16.19 -22.96 -7.60
CA THR A 186 -17.42 -23.75 -7.73
C THR A 186 -18.04 -23.64 -9.11
N ASP A 187 -18.48 -24.76 -9.67
CA ASP A 187 -19.22 -24.80 -10.93
C ASP A 187 -20.68 -24.34 -10.77
N ARG A 188 -21.16 -24.19 -9.53
CA ARG A 188 -22.49 -23.65 -9.24
C ARG A 188 -22.53 -22.19 -9.66
N VAL A 189 -23.54 -21.83 -10.46
CA VAL A 189 -23.81 -20.43 -10.78
C VAL A 189 -24.28 -19.73 -9.51
N LEU A 190 -23.51 -18.74 -9.06
CA LEU A 190 -23.82 -17.92 -7.89
C LEU A 190 -24.40 -16.59 -8.39
N GLY A 191 -25.73 -16.53 -8.55
CA GLY A 191 -26.42 -15.34 -9.02
C GLY A 191 -26.47 -14.27 -7.94
N CYS A 192 -26.01 -13.05 -8.25
CA CYS A 192 -26.16 -11.93 -7.30
C CYS A 192 -27.63 -11.55 -7.11
N ASN A 193 -27.98 -11.12 -5.89
CA ASN A 193 -29.35 -10.79 -5.48
C ASN A 193 -30.32 -11.99 -5.50
N SER A 194 -29.82 -13.23 -5.50
CA SER A 194 -30.62 -14.44 -5.35
C SER A 194 -30.36 -15.10 -3.98
N THR A 195 -30.87 -16.31 -3.74
CA THR A 195 -30.50 -17.08 -2.54
C THR A 195 -29.29 -17.97 -2.75
N ASP A 196 -28.72 -18.02 -3.96
CA ASP A 196 -27.73 -19.02 -4.37
C ASP A 196 -26.46 -18.94 -3.53
N ALA A 197 -25.92 -17.73 -3.28
CA ALA A 197 -24.70 -17.61 -2.50
C ALA A 197 -24.89 -18.01 -1.03
N LEU A 198 -26.03 -17.68 -0.42
CA LEU A 198 -26.33 -18.15 0.94
C LEU A 198 -26.57 -19.67 0.95
N ASP A 199 -27.37 -20.19 0.03
CA ASP A 199 -27.69 -21.63 0.00
C ASP A 199 -26.41 -22.45 -0.11
N TYR A 200 -25.50 -22.03 -0.98
CA TYR A 200 -24.18 -22.62 -1.10
C TYR A 200 -23.37 -22.46 0.20
N ALA A 201 -23.35 -21.27 0.81
CA ALA A 201 -22.66 -21.05 2.08
C ALA A 201 -23.18 -21.94 3.21
N LEU A 202 -24.51 -22.09 3.32
CA LEU A 202 -25.16 -22.92 4.33
C LEU A 202 -24.86 -24.39 4.10
N GLU A 203 -24.78 -24.84 2.85
CA GLU A 203 -24.28 -26.18 2.50
C GLU A 203 -22.83 -26.37 2.98
N GLN A 204 -21.95 -25.38 2.77
CA GLN A 204 -20.56 -25.44 3.25
C GLN A 204 -20.47 -25.45 4.78
N LEU A 205 -21.27 -24.63 5.46
CA LEU A 205 -21.34 -24.61 6.93
C LEU A 205 -21.90 -25.93 7.48
N ALA A 206 -22.94 -26.48 6.85
CA ALA A 206 -23.52 -27.76 7.25
C ALA A 206 -22.53 -28.92 7.04
N ALA A 207 -21.71 -28.86 6.00
CA ALA A 207 -20.64 -29.84 5.78
C ALA A 207 -19.47 -29.71 6.76
N SER A 208 -19.34 -28.58 7.48
CA SER A 208 -18.27 -28.34 8.45
C SER A 208 -18.61 -28.93 9.81
N SER A 209 -17.90 -29.98 10.22
CA SER A 209 -18.01 -30.53 11.58
C SER A 209 -17.56 -29.57 12.67
N HIS A 210 -16.79 -28.53 12.32
CA HIS A 210 -16.22 -27.56 13.25
C HIS A 210 -17.10 -26.30 13.43
N GLY A 211 -18.28 -26.24 12.79
CA GLY A 211 -19.07 -25.02 12.70
C GLY A 211 -18.37 -23.98 11.82
N GLY A 212 -18.71 -22.70 12.00
CA GLY A 212 -18.05 -21.62 11.28
C GLY A 212 -18.84 -20.32 11.22
N LEU A 213 -18.32 -19.41 10.42
CA LEU A 213 -18.91 -18.12 10.09
C LEU A 213 -19.20 -18.10 8.59
N TYR A 214 -20.43 -17.78 8.19
CA TYR A 214 -20.69 -17.24 6.87
C TYR A 214 -20.79 -15.73 6.97
N PHE A 215 -20.08 -15.05 6.07
CA PHE A 215 -20.09 -13.61 5.99
C PHE A 215 -20.49 -13.17 4.60
N GLY A 216 -21.70 -12.61 4.50
CA GLY A 216 -22.24 -12.02 3.29
C GLY A 216 -21.55 -10.71 2.90
N GLU A 217 -21.79 -10.29 1.68
CA GLU A 217 -21.21 -9.07 1.13
C GLU A 217 -21.77 -7.81 1.81
N ARG A 218 -20.98 -6.72 1.82
CA ARG A 218 -21.37 -5.40 2.34
C ARG A 218 -21.73 -5.33 3.83
N ALA A 219 -21.42 -6.38 4.59
CA ALA A 219 -21.47 -6.37 6.04
C ALA A 219 -20.10 -5.97 6.60
N VAL A 220 -20.05 -5.39 7.80
CA VAL A 220 -18.81 -5.13 8.56
C VAL A 220 -19.05 -5.60 10.00
N LEU A 221 -18.22 -6.50 10.51
CA LEU A 221 -18.27 -6.96 11.89
C LEU A 221 -17.52 -5.99 12.81
N THR A 222 -18.12 -5.62 13.95
CA THR A 222 -17.50 -4.76 14.97
C THR A 222 -17.00 -5.54 16.18
N TYR A 223 -17.63 -6.67 16.49
CA TYR A 223 -17.18 -7.64 17.49
C TYR A 223 -17.80 -9.01 17.24
N VAL A 224 -17.23 -10.08 17.81
CA VAL A 224 -17.84 -11.41 17.79
C VAL A 224 -18.82 -11.54 18.98
N PRO A 225 -20.12 -11.79 18.75
CA PRO A 225 -21.10 -11.78 19.84
C PRO A 225 -20.92 -12.98 20.78
N ALA A 226 -20.53 -12.77 22.04
CA ALA A 226 -20.15 -13.84 22.99
C ALA A 226 -21.15 -15.01 23.09
N HIS A 227 -22.44 -14.73 22.95
CA HIS A 227 -23.49 -15.75 23.02
C HIS A 227 -23.50 -16.73 21.83
N TRP A 228 -22.70 -16.50 20.78
CA TRP A 228 -22.54 -17.43 19.65
C TRP A 228 -22.04 -18.81 20.07
N LYS A 229 -21.37 -18.91 21.22
CA LYS A 229 -20.86 -20.16 21.78
C LYS A 229 -21.94 -21.01 22.45
N VAL A 230 -23.05 -20.40 22.87
CA VAL A 230 -24.10 -21.09 23.66
C VAL A 230 -25.32 -21.43 22.84
N VAL A 231 -25.57 -20.72 21.74
CA VAL A 231 -26.64 -21.04 20.79
C VAL A 231 -26.09 -21.83 19.62
N ASP A 232 -26.93 -22.66 19.02
CA ASP A 232 -26.54 -23.41 17.82
C ASP A 232 -26.22 -22.44 16.67
N ARG A 233 -27.04 -21.42 16.48
CA ARG A 233 -26.83 -20.47 15.39
C ARG A 233 -27.29 -19.06 15.73
N ILE A 234 -26.66 -18.09 15.11
CA ILE A 234 -27.09 -16.69 15.11
C ILE A 234 -27.05 -16.18 13.70
N THR A 235 -28.15 -15.55 13.26
CA THR A 235 -28.22 -14.89 11.97
C THR A 235 -28.50 -13.41 12.14
N TYR A 236 -27.65 -12.58 11.53
CA TYR A 236 -27.85 -11.15 11.37
C TYR A 236 -28.20 -10.84 9.92
N ALA A 237 -29.31 -10.14 9.69
CA ALA A 237 -29.68 -9.63 8.37
C ALA A 237 -29.29 -8.17 8.21
N LEU A 238 -28.82 -7.78 7.02
CA LEU A 238 -28.60 -6.38 6.70
C LEU A 238 -29.96 -5.67 6.55
N PRO A 239 -30.06 -4.37 6.87
CA PRO A 239 -31.29 -3.61 6.71
C PRO A 239 -31.82 -3.67 5.28
N GLY A 240 -33.11 -4.02 5.16
CA GLY A 240 -33.77 -4.15 3.86
C GLY A 240 -33.25 -5.32 3.01
N ALA A 241 -32.59 -6.31 3.61
CA ALA A 241 -32.12 -7.50 2.91
C ALA A 241 -33.26 -8.16 2.12
N ARG A 242 -33.15 -8.13 0.80
CA ARG A 242 -34.11 -8.78 -0.13
C ARG A 242 -33.63 -10.16 -0.57
N SER A 243 -32.32 -10.38 -0.48
CA SER A 243 -31.66 -11.63 -0.76
C SER A 243 -30.95 -12.11 0.50
N SER A 244 -30.71 -13.41 0.53
CA SER A 244 -30.19 -14.08 1.69
C SER A 244 -28.65 -13.96 1.80
N GLU A 245 -28.00 -13.46 0.73
CA GLU A 245 -26.57 -13.13 0.61
C GLU A 245 -26.15 -11.92 1.47
N GLN A 246 -27.12 -11.14 1.94
CA GLN A 246 -26.91 -9.96 2.79
C GLN A 246 -27.09 -10.35 4.27
N LYS A 247 -26.41 -11.41 4.70
CA LYS A 247 -26.51 -11.97 6.05
C LYS A 247 -25.15 -12.38 6.61
N ILE A 248 -25.04 -12.35 7.92
CA ILE A 248 -23.95 -12.98 8.68
C ILE A 248 -24.55 -14.13 9.46
N VAL A 249 -23.93 -15.31 9.38
CA VAL A 249 -24.40 -16.52 10.09
C VAL A 249 -23.27 -17.10 10.89
N PHE A 250 -23.45 -17.17 12.21
CA PHE A 250 -22.59 -17.93 13.12
C PHE A 250 -23.21 -19.31 13.36
N VAL A 251 -22.38 -20.34 13.27
CA VAL A 251 -22.78 -21.74 13.48
C VAL A 251 -21.81 -22.37 14.46
N ARG A 252 -22.33 -22.89 15.57
CA ARG A 252 -21.52 -23.59 16.58
C ARG A 252 -20.99 -24.92 16.05
N THR A 253 -19.83 -25.33 16.53
CA THR A 253 -19.25 -26.65 16.30
C THR A 253 -20.22 -27.80 16.68
N GLY A 254 -20.34 -28.82 15.83
CA GLY A 254 -21.07 -30.05 16.14
C GLY A 254 -22.60 -30.05 15.93
N ILE A 255 -23.15 -29.09 15.19
CA ILE A 255 -24.61 -29.01 14.93
C ILE A 255 -25.10 -30.06 13.95
N THR A 256 -24.27 -30.41 12.96
CA THR A 256 -24.71 -31.28 11.87
C THR A 256 -24.80 -32.76 12.22
N ASP A 257 -24.47 -33.13 13.46
CA ASP A 257 -24.58 -34.49 13.98
C ASP A 257 -25.94 -34.83 14.62
N LYS A 258 -26.88 -33.87 14.82
CA LYS A 258 -28.14 -34.14 15.56
C LYS A 258 -29.37 -33.47 14.94
N ASP A 259 -30.17 -34.25 14.20
CA ASP A 259 -31.61 -34.06 13.97
C ASP A 259 -32.14 -32.86 13.12
N THR A 260 -31.30 -32.13 12.38
CA THR A 260 -31.78 -31.03 11.51
C THR A 260 -31.47 -31.29 10.03
N THR A 261 -32.50 -31.38 9.18
CA THR A 261 -32.32 -31.46 7.72
C THR A 261 -31.76 -30.16 7.16
N LEU A 262 -30.99 -30.21 6.06
CA LEU A 262 -30.48 -29.02 5.38
C LEU A 262 -31.59 -28.01 5.06
N GLU A 263 -32.77 -28.49 4.65
CA GLU A 263 -33.94 -27.66 4.37
C GLU A 263 -34.47 -26.93 5.61
N LYS A 264 -34.53 -27.62 6.76
CA LYS A 264 -34.89 -26.98 8.03
C LYS A 264 -33.82 -25.97 8.45
N PHE A 265 -32.54 -26.30 8.26
CA PHE A 265 -31.43 -25.38 8.54
C PHE A 265 -31.53 -24.09 7.70
N LYS A 266 -31.77 -24.22 6.40
CA LYS A 266 -31.97 -23.09 5.48
C LYS A 266 -33.19 -22.25 5.88
N SER A 267 -34.33 -22.88 6.15
CA SER A 267 -35.56 -22.18 6.56
C SER A 267 -35.39 -21.37 7.85
N ASP A 268 -34.74 -21.95 8.86
CA ASP A 268 -34.47 -21.28 10.13
C ASP A 268 -33.54 -20.05 9.95
N VAL A 269 -32.53 -20.14 9.07
CA VAL A 269 -31.61 -19.02 8.79
C VAL A 269 -32.29 -17.91 7.98
N ILE A 270 -33.30 -18.26 7.17
CA ILE A 270 -34.09 -17.26 6.43
C ILE A 270 -34.83 -16.32 7.40
N ASN A 271 -35.37 -16.84 8.49
CA ASN A 271 -36.00 -16.07 9.56
C ASN A 271 -34.94 -15.48 10.50
N ALA A 272 -34.27 -14.41 10.05
CA ALA A 272 -33.14 -13.81 10.76
C ALA A 272 -33.46 -13.47 12.23
N SER A 273 -32.52 -13.76 13.13
CA SER A 273 -32.69 -13.56 14.56
C SER A 273 -32.46 -12.10 14.97
N TYR A 274 -31.64 -11.37 14.21
CA TYR A 274 -31.24 -9.99 14.50
C TYR A 274 -30.98 -9.20 13.21
N GLU A 275 -30.90 -7.88 13.32
CA GLU A 275 -30.60 -6.95 12.21
C GLU A 275 -29.26 -6.23 12.45
N CYS A 276 -28.45 -6.06 11.40
CA CYS A 276 -27.29 -5.17 11.42
C CYS A 276 -27.73 -3.70 11.44
N LEU A 277 -26.90 -2.81 11.99
CA LEU A 277 -27.19 -1.38 11.94
C LEU A 277 -26.69 -0.76 10.64
N SER A 278 -27.37 0.27 10.14
CA SER A 278 -26.74 1.15 9.15
C SER A 278 -25.65 1.99 9.84
N ALA A 279 -24.71 2.54 9.06
CA ALA A 279 -23.66 3.39 9.59
C ALA A 279 -24.22 4.58 10.39
N GLU A 280 -25.34 5.16 9.94
CA GLU A 280 -26.03 6.28 10.61
C GLU A 280 -26.59 5.84 11.98
N LYS A 281 -27.35 4.74 12.01
CA LYS A 281 -27.93 4.21 13.25
C LYS A 281 -26.85 3.79 14.25
N PHE A 282 -25.74 3.25 13.76
CA PHE A 282 -24.60 2.92 14.62
C PHE A 282 -23.97 4.18 15.23
N ASN A 283 -23.76 5.22 14.42
CA ASN A 283 -23.25 6.50 14.90
C ASN A 283 -24.16 7.12 15.98
N GLU A 284 -25.47 7.03 15.81
CA GLU A 284 -26.46 7.46 16.81
C GLU A 284 -26.39 6.62 18.09
N ALA A 285 -26.39 5.29 17.96
CA ALA A 285 -26.34 4.37 19.09
C ALA A 285 -25.08 4.59 19.94
N MET A 286 -23.91 4.73 19.31
CA MET A 286 -22.64 4.98 20.00
C MET A 286 -22.60 6.33 20.72
N ARG A 287 -23.22 7.38 20.15
CA ARG A 287 -23.31 8.70 20.82
C ARG A 287 -24.24 8.68 22.04
N SER A 288 -25.26 7.83 22.01
CA SER A 288 -26.25 7.74 23.08
C SER A 288 -25.75 7.04 24.36
N SER A 289 -24.46 6.68 24.44
CA SER A 289 -23.84 5.98 25.59
C SER A 289 -24.51 4.65 25.96
N LEU A 290 -25.17 4.00 25.00
CA LEU A 290 -25.59 2.60 25.16
C LEU A 290 -24.33 1.77 25.39
N LYS A 291 -24.30 0.97 26.46
CA LYS A 291 -23.20 0.03 26.70
C LYS A 291 -23.05 -0.88 25.48
N SER A 292 -21.82 -1.07 25.00
CA SER A 292 -21.47 -1.83 23.80
C SER A 292 -22.21 -3.17 23.65
N GLU A 293 -22.52 -3.85 24.76
CA GLU A 293 -23.22 -5.15 24.79
C GLU A 293 -24.63 -5.13 24.16
N SER A 294 -25.29 -3.96 24.02
CA SER A 294 -26.62 -3.86 23.42
C SER A 294 -26.63 -3.43 21.94
N ILE A 295 -25.47 -3.16 21.34
CA ILE A 295 -25.36 -2.63 19.99
C ILE A 295 -25.12 -3.78 19.03
N SER A 296 -25.80 -3.83 17.87
CA SER A 296 -25.62 -4.93 16.91
C SER A 296 -24.13 -5.13 16.56
N PRO A 297 -23.62 -6.38 16.53
CA PRO A 297 -22.22 -6.69 16.22
C PRO A 297 -21.86 -6.46 14.76
N CYS A 298 -22.81 -6.04 13.93
CA CYS A 298 -22.60 -5.84 12.52
C CYS A 298 -23.20 -4.54 12.00
N LEU A 299 -22.53 -4.02 10.98
CA LEU A 299 -22.86 -2.83 10.24
C LEU A 299 -23.16 -3.21 8.79
N ALA A 300 -24.12 -2.52 8.19
CA ALA A 300 -24.47 -2.67 6.79
C ALA A 300 -23.99 -1.45 5.99
N LEU A 301 -23.21 -1.70 4.94
CA LEU A 301 -22.73 -0.67 4.02
C LEU A 301 -23.76 -0.48 2.89
N THR A 302 -24.53 0.61 2.94
CA THR A 302 -25.70 0.84 2.08
C THR A 302 -25.38 1.52 0.74
N GLY A 303 -24.18 2.09 0.58
CA GLY A 303 -23.71 2.70 -0.67
C GLY A 303 -22.24 2.41 -0.97
N PRO A 304 -21.74 2.88 -2.13
CA PRO A 304 -20.31 2.87 -2.43
C PRO A 304 -19.54 3.60 -1.34
N LEU A 305 -18.41 3.03 -0.93
CA LEU A 305 -17.53 3.62 0.06
C LEU A 305 -16.13 3.70 -0.54
N TYR A 306 -15.44 4.81 -0.30
CA TYR A 306 -14.06 4.99 -0.73
C TYR A 306 -13.16 5.34 0.46
N PRO A 307 -11.84 5.05 0.40
CA PRO A 307 -10.93 5.38 1.48
C PRO A 307 -10.89 6.86 1.86
N GLU A 308 -11.14 7.77 0.90
CA GLU A 308 -11.22 9.21 1.18
C GLU A 308 -12.43 9.58 2.06
N ASN A 309 -13.53 8.82 2.00
CA ASN A 309 -14.71 9.07 2.81
C ASN A 309 -14.45 8.78 4.29
N ILE A 310 -13.57 7.83 4.59
CA ILE A 310 -13.23 7.45 5.97
C ILE A 310 -12.01 8.21 6.50
N LEU A 311 -11.24 8.92 5.68
CA LEU A 311 -9.95 9.48 6.10
C LEU A 311 -10.07 10.48 7.26
N ASN A 312 -11.07 11.36 7.19
CA ASN A 312 -11.30 12.43 8.16
C ASN A 312 -12.67 12.34 8.86
N ASP A 313 -13.40 11.23 8.66
CA ASP A 313 -14.70 11.04 9.27
C ASP A 313 -14.58 10.81 10.79
N SER A 314 -14.92 11.81 11.58
CA SER A 314 -14.89 11.75 13.04
C SER A 314 -16.00 10.89 13.66
N SER A 315 -16.93 10.37 12.84
CA SER A 315 -18.00 9.49 13.32
C SER A 315 -17.46 8.18 13.90
N PRO A 316 -18.21 7.53 14.83
CA PRO A 316 -17.88 6.18 15.29
C PRO A 316 -17.62 5.19 14.16
N PHE A 317 -18.45 5.19 13.12
CA PHE A 317 -18.26 4.39 11.91
C PHE A 317 -16.93 4.70 11.23
N GLY A 318 -16.61 5.98 11.01
CA GLY A 318 -15.35 6.41 10.41
C GLY A 318 -14.12 5.90 11.19
N LYS A 319 -14.18 5.93 12.53
CA LYS A 319 -13.13 5.38 13.40
C LYS A 319 -12.99 3.86 13.26
N VAL A 320 -14.09 3.11 13.20
CA VAL A 320 -14.07 1.66 12.98
C VAL A 320 -13.51 1.34 11.59
N ALA A 321 -13.99 2.03 10.55
CA ALA A 321 -13.54 1.81 9.18
C ALA A 321 -12.04 2.11 9.03
N ARG A 322 -11.51 3.18 9.65
CA ARG A 322 -10.07 3.46 9.67
C ARG A 322 -9.29 2.41 10.48
N MET A 323 -9.83 1.95 11.60
CA MET A 323 -9.20 0.87 12.37
C MET A 323 -9.09 -0.41 11.53
N LEU A 324 -10.12 -0.74 10.75
CA LEU A 324 -10.11 -1.90 9.87
C LEU A 324 -9.15 -1.75 8.68
N TYR A 325 -9.16 -0.60 8.01
CA TYR A 325 -8.34 -0.39 6.80
C TYR A 325 -6.89 0.01 7.11
N TYR A 326 -6.69 1.00 7.97
CA TYR A 326 -5.38 1.55 8.29
C TYR A 326 -4.75 0.95 9.55
N GLY A 327 -5.53 0.30 10.43
CA GLY A 327 -5.04 -0.15 11.75
C GLY A 327 -4.98 0.96 12.80
N LYS A 328 -5.64 2.10 12.54
CA LYS A 328 -5.68 3.24 13.46
C LYS A 328 -7.07 3.87 13.42
N SER A 329 -7.64 4.21 14.57
CA SER A 329 -8.95 4.88 14.65
C SER A 329 -8.85 6.38 14.45
N ASP A 330 -7.71 6.98 14.77
CA ASP A 330 -7.48 8.42 14.62
C ASP A 330 -7.37 8.84 13.14
N ASN A 331 -7.55 10.13 12.89
CA ASN A 331 -7.36 10.69 11.56
C ASN A 331 -5.89 10.60 11.15
N LEU A 332 -5.64 10.21 9.90
CA LEU A 332 -4.29 9.97 9.38
C LEU A 332 -3.85 11.12 8.46
N ASN A 333 -3.74 12.30 9.02
CA ASN A 333 -3.26 13.46 8.29
C ASN A 333 -1.74 13.60 8.44
N ALA A 334 -1.08 14.05 7.37
CA ALA A 334 0.32 14.46 7.46
C ALA A 334 0.48 15.58 8.51
N VAL A 335 1.56 15.50 9.28
CA VAL A 335 1.84 16.44 10.38
C VAL A 335 3.02 17.33 10.01
N GLN A 336 2.91 18.61 10.35
CA GLN A 336 4.00 19.56 10.17
C GLN A 336 5.13 19.29 11.17
N THR A 337 6.37 19.36 10.71
CA THR A 337 7.53 19.32 11.61
C THR A 337 7.70 20.66 12.34
N GLN A 338 8.05 20.57 13.62
CA GLN A 338 8.52 21.71 14.41
C GLN A 338 10.04 21.89 14.31
N ASN A 339 10.76 20.85 13.84
CA ASN A 339 12.19 20.89 13.69
C ASN A 339 12.56 21.70 12.43
N PRO A 340 13.29 22.83 12.56
CA PRO A 340 13.71 23.63 11.41
C PRO A 340 14.63 22.88 10.45
N ASP A 341 15.32 21.82 10.89
CA ASP A 341 16.20 21.02 10.03
C ASP A 341 15.45 19.97 9.20
N GLU A 342 14.15 19.78 9.44
CA GLU A 342 13.30 18.81 8.74
C GLU A 342 12.32 19.44 7.75
N VAL A 343 12.47 20.74 7.47
CA VAL A 343 11.66 21.43 6.46
C VAL A 343 12.08 21.05 5.04
N ILE A 344 11.18 21.27 4.10
CA ILE A 344 11.46 21.12 2.66
C ILE A 344 12.56 22.12 2.28
N PRO A 345 13.69 21.66 1.72
CA PRO A 345 14.76 22.56 1.27
C PRO A 345 14.27 23.61 0.26
N SER A 346 14.71 24.86 0.39
CA SER A 346 14.36 25.94 -0.55
C SER A 346 15.21 25.87 -1.83
N ILE A 347 15.10 24.75 -2.56
CA ILE A 347 15.73 24.51 -3.85
C ILE A 347 14.70 23.93 -4.81
N SER A 348 14.85 24.24 -6.09
CA SER A 348 13.96 23.72 -7.13
C SER A 348 14.70 22.81 -8.12
N HIS A 349 13.99 21.84 -8.68
CA HIS A 349 14.48 20.82 -9.60
C HIS A 349 13.64 20.80 -10.88
N PHE A 350 14.33 20.84 -12.02
CA PHE A 350 13.77 20.65 -13.35
C PHE A 350 14.41 19.44 -14.01
N ILE A 351 13.69 18.81 -14.93
CA ILE A 351 14.23 17.73 -15.75
C ILE A 351 14.11 18.11 -17.23
N THR A 352 15.21 17.93 -17.97
CA THR A 352 15.27 18.10 -19.42
C THR A 352 15.95 16.87 -20.02
N LEU A 353 15.18 16.06 -20.74
CA LEU A 353 15.69 14.86 -21.40
C LEU A 353 15.58 15.02 -22.92
N ASP A 354 16.62 14.66 -23.64
CA ASP A 354 16.59 14.52 -25.10
C ASP A 354 16.21 13.09 -25.52
N GLY A 355 15.57 13.01 -26.69
CA GLY A 355 15.21 11.75 -27.33
C GLY A 355 16.40 11.01 -27.93
N GLU A 356 16.16 9.83 -28.50
CA GLU A 356 17.20 8.94 -29.05
C GLU A 356 18.04 9.59 -30.18
N ASP A 357 17.55 10.66 -30.81
CA ASP A 357 18.26 11.40 -31.86
C ASP A 357 19.43 12.25 -31.33
N ASN A 358 19.67 12.30 -30.00
CA ASN A 358 20.66 13.18 -29.35
C ASN A 358 20.52 14.67 -29.76
N LYS A 359 19.34 15.10 -30.20
CA LYS A 359 19.07 16.49 -30.58
C LYS A 359 19.16 17.36 -29.33
N VAL A 360 19.99 18.40 -29.41
CA VAL A 360 20.12 19.39 -28.34
C VAL A 360 18.74 19.99 -28.03
N VAL A 361 18.36 19.97 -26.76
CA VAL A 361 17.08 20.55 -26.33
C VAL A 361 17.21 22.07 -26.36
N ASN A 362 16.56 22.71 -27.33
CA ASN A 362 16.47 24.16 -27.39
C ASN A 362 15.41 24.66 -26.40
N TRP A 363 15.80 25.54 -25.49
CA TRP A 363 14.87 26.08 -24.50
C TRP A 363 14.06 27.23 -25.04
N THR A 364 12.77 27.23 -24.70
CA THR A 364 11.85 28.29 -25.09
C THR A 364 11.84 29.41 -24.03
N PHE A 365 11.26 30.54 -24.40
CA PHE A 365 10.99 31.63 -23.45
C PHE A 365 10.19 31.15 -22.23
N SER A 366 9.24 30.24 -22.42
CA SER A 366 8.45 29.68 -21.32
C SER A 366 9.32 28.94 -20.31
N ASN A 367 10.35 28.20 -20.75
CA ASN A 367 11.26 27.50 -19.83
C ASN A 367 12.11 28.49 -19.03
N TYR A 368 12.61 29.53 -19.69
CA TYR A 368 13.32 30.62 -19.02
C TYR A 368 12.45 31.32 -17.97
N ALA A 369 11.24 31.72 -18.36
CA ALA A 369 10.32 32.41 -17.47
C ALA A 369 9.83 31.53 -16.31
N SER A 370 9.68 30.21 -16.52
CA SER A 370 9.40 29.24 -15.46
C SER A 370 10.50 29.23 -14.39
N ILE A 371 11.77 29.17 -14.79
CA ILE A 371 12.91 29.22 -13.86
C ILE A 371 13.01 30.55 -13.13
N LEU A 372 12.81 31.66 -13.84
CA LEU A 372 12.80 32.98 -13.20
C LEU A 372 11.67 33.08 -12.17
N SER A 373 10.48 32.55 -12.49
CA SER A 373 9.38 32.52 -11.53
C SER A 373 9.75 31.72 -10.29
N ALA A 374 10.46 30.61 -10.43
CA ALA A 374 10.93 29.81 -9.29
C ALA A 374 11.88 30.59 -8.38
N LEU A 375 12.88 31.27 -8.96
CA LEU A 375 13.86 32.04 -8.21
C LEU A 375 13.25 33.28 -7.55
N TYR A 376 12.52 34.08 -8.33
CA TYR A 376 12.10 35.42 -7.92
C TYR A 376 10.71 35.48 -7.28
N ILE A 377 9.79 34.61 -7.68
CA ILE A 377 8.41 34.57 -7.14
C ILE A 377 8.27 33.42 -6.13
N GLY A 378 8.73 32.23 -6.48
CA GLY A 378 8.78 31.07 -5.58
C GLY A 378 9.74 31.27 -4.41
N GLY A 379 10.74 32.16 -4.57
CA GLY A 379 11.73 32.46 -3.54
C GLY A 379 12.74 31.33 -3.29
N PHE A 380 12.90 30.42 -4.25
CA PHE A 380 13.89 29.34 -4.12
C PHE A 380 15.30 29.89 -4.25
N GLN A 381 16.19 29.40 -3.39
CA GLN A 381 17.56 29.89 -3.36
C GLN A 381 18.33 29.53 -4.63
N ARG A 382 18.02 28.37 -5.23
CA ARG A 382 18.71 27.84 -6.41
C ARG A 382 17.81 26.91 -7.21
N VAL A 383 17.98 26.93 -8.52
CA VAL A 383 17.38 25.96 -9.44
C VAL A 383 18.42 24.98 -9.96
N TYR A 384 18.13 23.69 -9.91
CA TYR A 384 18.93 22.64 -10.53
C TYR A 384 18.20 22.08 -11.74
N VAL A 385 18.88 22.08 -12.88
CA VAL A 385 18.37 21.55 -14.14
C VAL A 385 19.06 20.24 -14.39
N HIS A 386 18.34 19.14 -14.25
CA HIS A 386 18.87 17.80 -14.43
C HIS A 386 18.60 17.33 -15.87
N GLY A 387 19.61 16.84 -16.57
CA GLY A 387 19.40 16.33 -17.92
C GLY A 387 20.56 15.55 -18.47
N ASN A 388 20.33 14.85 -19.59
CA ASN A 388 21.36 14.11 -20.30
C ASN A 388 22.09 14.94 -21.38
N GLN A 389 21.61 16.14 -21.68
CA GLN A 389 22.37 17.14 -22.44
C GLN A 389 22.13 18.52 -21.87
N ILE A 390 23.16 19.37 -21.95
CA ILE A 390 23.03 20.78 -21.58
C ILE A 390 22.11 21.45 -22.62
N PRO A 391 21.07 22.17 -22.20
CA PRO A 391 20.24 22.93 -23.12
C PRO A 391 21.05 23.96 -23.92
N SER A 392 20.53 24.36 -25.07
CA SER A 392 21.12 25.44 -25.86
C SER A 392 20.10 26.53 -26.16
N GLY A 393 20.60 27.65 -26.69
CA GLY A 393 19.79 28.75 -27.21
C GLY A 393 19.80 29.96 -26.30
N GLU A 394 19.35 31.09 -26.84
CA GLU A 394 19.40 32.40 -26.19
C GLU A 394 18.81 32.39 -24.77
N TRP A 395 17.70 31.68 -24.58
CA TRP A 395 17.00 31.60 -23.31
C TRP A 395 17.76 30.81 -22.25
N TRP A 396 18.54 29.80 -22.63
CA TRP A 396 19.45 29.11 -21.72
C TRP A 396 20.65 29.99 -21.38
N ASP A 397 21.25 30.64 -22.38
CA ASP A 397 22.44 31.47 -22.19
C ASP A 397 22.17 32.64 -21.23
N ARG A 398 20.97 33.22 -21.27
CA ARG A 398 20.54 34.27 -20.34
C ARG A 398 20.50 33.82 -18.87
N LEU A 399 20.30 32.52 -18.59
CA LEU A 399 20.31 31.98 -17.22
C LEU A 399 21.71 31.88 -16.61
N SER A 400 22.78 32.08 -17.38
CA SER A 400 24.14 32.13 -16.84
C SER A 400 24.36 33.22 -15.78
N GLN A 401 23.48 34.22 -15.76
CA GLN A 401 23.48 35.32 -14.78
C GLN A 401 22.67 35.00 -13.53
N GLU A 402 21.95 33.88 -13.52
CA GLU A 402 21.00 33.47 -12.48
C GLU A 402 21.58 32.35 -11.60
N ASN A 403 20.97 32.10 -10.44
CA ASN A 403 21.39 30.99 -9.57
C ASN A 403 20.84 29.63 -10.06
N VAL A 404 21.25 29.26 -11.26
CA VAL A 404 20.84 28.03 -11.96
C VAL A 404 22.06 27.15 -12.17
N ARG A 405 21.92 25.85 -11.91
CA ARG A 405 23.00 24.88 -12.14
C ARG A 405 22.50 23.69 -12.93
N PHE A 406 23.17 23.41 -14.05
CA PHE A 406 22.97 22.17 -14.78
C PHE A 406 23.66 20.99 -14.06
N ILE A 407 22.95 19.88 -13.95
CA ILE A 407 23.43 18.62 -13.39
C ILE A 407 23.24 17.54 -14.46
N ARG A 408 24.35 16.96 -14.93
CA ARG A 408 24.31 15.86 -15.87
C ARG A 408 23.77 14.60 -15.18
N ILE A 409 22.70 14.04 -15.72
CA ILE A 409 22.14 12.74 -15.32
C ILE A 409 21.82 11.92 -16.57
N ASP A 410 21.81 10.60 -16.46
CA ASP A 410 21.37 9.73 -17.55
C ASP A 410 19.87 9.49 -17.51
N ARG A 411 19.33 9.06 -18.65
CA ARG A 411 17.92 8.68 -18.80
C ARG A 411 17.63 7.44 -17.97
N ALA A 412 16.41 7.35 -17.44
CA ALA A 412 15.92 6.17 -16.74
C ALA A 412 15.36 5.15 -17.74
N ASP A 413 16.21 4.53 -18.57
CA ASP A 413 15.76 3.61 -19.63
C ASP A 413 15.18 2.30 -19.09
N THR A 414 15.44 1.99 -17.82
CA THR A 414 14.82 0.86 -17.11
C THR A 414 14.47 1.21 -15.67
N VAL A 415 13.43 0.55 -15.15
CA VAL A 415 13.04 0.58 -13.73
C VAL A 415 12.64 -0.83 -13.28
N PHE A 416 13.32 -1.36 -12.26
CA PHE A 416 13.13 -2.74 -11.80
C PHE A 416 13.09 -3.78 -12.93
N MET A 417 14.04 -3.69 -13.86
CA MET A 417 14.15 -4.54 -15.07
C MET A 417 13.06 -4.33 -16.13
N ASN A 418 12.08 -3.44 -15.90
CA ASN A 418 11.14 -3.02 -16.93
C ASN A 418 11.77 -1.94 -17.81
N ARG A 419 11.63 -2.05 -19.14
CA ARG A 419 12.07 -1.01 -20.07
C ARG A 419 11.09 0.18 -20.03
N VAL A 420 11.62 1.38 -20.08
CA VAL A 420 10.86 2.64 -20.07
C VAL A 420 11.26 3.44 -21.31
N LYS A 421 10.39 3.51 -22.31
CA LYS A 421 10.68 4.15 -23.60
C LYS A 421 10.23 5.60 -23.64
N VAL A 422 9.12 5.91 -22.97
CA VAL A 422 8.50 7.23 -23.01
C VAL A 422 9.27 8.19 -22.11
N LEU A 423 9.78 9.30 -22.67
CA LEU A 423 10.58 10.29 -21.94
C LEU A 423 9.85 10.87 -20.72
N ALA A 424 8.53 11.04 -20.79
CA ALA A 424 7.74 11.51 -19.66
C ALA A 424 7.75 10.52 -18.50
N HIS A 425 7.58 9.22 -18.76
CA HIS A 425 7.68 8.19 -17.73
C HIS A 425 9.09 8.12 -17.13
N GLN A 426 10.13 8.28 -17.97
CA GLN A 426 11.50 8.39 -17.48
C GLN A 426 11.67 9.60 -16.53
N SER A 427 11.02 10.72 -16.85
CA SER A 427 10.99 11.90 -15.99
C SER A 427 10.23 11.65 -14.68
N ASP A 428 9.13 10.89 -14.67
CA ASP A 428 8.39 10.52 -13.45
C ASP A 428 9.25 9.73 -12.45
N ILE A 429 10.12 8.85 -12.97
CA ILE A 429 11.09 8.09 -12.18
C ILE A 429 12.14 9.04 -11.60
N LEU A 430 12.75 9.86 -12.46
CA LEU A 430 13.84 10.74 -12.10
C LEU A 430 13.41 11.83 -11.12
N ARG A 431 12.26 12.48 -11.33
CA ARG A 431 11.74 13.55 -10.44
C ARG A 431 11.55 13.02 -9.01
N SER A 432 11.03 11.81 -8.90
CA SER A 432 10.76 11.16 -7.63
C SER A 432 12.04 10.75 -6.92
N TYR A 433 13.02 10.23 -7.67
CA TYR A 433 14.34 9.87 -7.13
C TYR A 433 15.15 11.10 -6.69
N ILE A 434 15.15 12.17 -7.49
CA ILE A 434 15.80 13.44 -7.18
C ILE A 434 15.23 14.04 -5.90
N LEU A 435 13.91 14.17 -5.81
CA LEU A 435 13.26 14.67 -4.59
C LEU A 435 13.50 13.77 -3.39
N LEU A 436 13.48 12.44 -3.55
CA LEU A 436 13.78 11.53 -2.45
C LEU A 436 15.21 11.76 -1.93
N LYS A 437 16.17 11.99 -2.83
CA LYS A 437 17.59 12.14 -2.47
C LYS A 437 17.94 13.51 -1.89
N TYR A 438 17.41 14.58 -2.48
CA TYR A 438 17.82 15.96 -2.17
C TYR A 438 16.74 16.77 -1.45
N GLY A 439 15.49 16.32 -1.48
CA GLY A 439 14.34 17.14 -1.07
C GLY A 439 14.11 18.31 -2.04
N GLY A 440 13.32 19.28 -1.59
CA GLY A 440 13.04 20.51 -2.32
C GLY A 440 11.76 20.42 -3.12
N VAL A 441 11.72 21.15 -4.23
CA VAL A 441 10.55 21.25 -5.10
C VAL A 441 10.90 20.78 -6.49
N TYR A 442 10.20 19.76 -6.98
CA TYR A 442 10.18 19.44 -8.40
C TYR A 442 9.08 20.24 -9.07
N GLN A 443 9.38 20.75 -10.25
CA GLN A 443 8.37 21.32 -11.13
C GLN A 443 8.67 21.01 -12.60
N ASP A 444 7.62 20.83 -13.39
CA ASP A 444 7.71 20.72 -14.83
C ASP A 444 8.15 22.06 -15.45
N LYS A 445 8.72 21.98 -16.65
CA LYS A 445 9.36 23.10 -17.36
C LYS A 445 8.40 24.20 -17.84
N ASP A 446 7.12 24.00 -17.65
CA ASP A 446 5.99 24.85 -18.02
C ASP A 446 5.15 25.29 -16.79
N VAL A 447 5.65 25.05 -15.58
CA VAL A 447 5.04 25.53 -14.32
C VAL A 447 5.53 26.95 -14.01
N PHE A 448 4.62 27.82 -13.58
CA PHE A 448 4.93 29.20 -13.19
C PHE A 448 4.48 29.48 -11.76
N TRP A 449 5.39 30.00 -10.93
CA TRP A 449 5.06 30.46 -9.59
C TRP A 449 4.36 31.82 -9.66
N THR A 450 3.17 31.90 -9.08
CA THR A 450 2.40 33.15 -8.95
C THR A 450 2.50 33.77 -7.56
N SER A 451 2.96 32.99 -6.58
CA SER A 451 3.27 33.42 -5.22
C SER A 451 4.26 32.45 -4.56
N PRO A 452 4.97 32.86 -3.50
CA PRO A 452 5.82 31.95 -2.74
C PRO A 452 5.00 30.83 -2.08
N PRO A 453 5.53 29.59 -1.96
CA PRO A 453 4.89 28.57 -1.14
C PRO A 453 4.82 29.06 0.32
N PRO A 454 3.66 28.96 0.99
CA PRO A 454 3.56 29.38 2.39
C PRO A 454 4.46 28.59 3.32
N ASP A 455 5.03 29.24 4.35
CA ASP A 455 5.95 28.60 5.32
C ASP A 455 5.41 27.32 5.94
N HIS A 456 4.11 27.27 6.24
CA HIS A 456 3.49 26.08 6.85
C HIS A 456 3.45 24.88 5.88
N VAL A 457 3.39 25.13 4.58
CA VAL A 457 3.38 24.08 3.54
C VAL A 457 4.77 23.43 3.47
N MET A 458 5.83 24.23 3.61
CA MET A 458 7.22 23.76 3.61
C MET A 458 7.57 22.87 4.82
N ARG A 459 6.68 22.72 5.81
CA ARG A 459 6.89 21.92 7.02
C ARG A 459 6.32 20.51 6.94
N TYR A 460 5.64 20.14 5.85
CA TYR A 460 5.13 18.77 5.68
C TYR A 460 6.20 17.83 5.11
N PRO A 461 6.11 16.51 5.37
CA PRO A 461 7.04 15.52 4.83
C PRO A 461 7.05 15.46 3.30
N ALA A 462 5.88 15.60 2.69
CA ALA A 462 5.69 15.83 1.26
C ALA A 462 4.44 16.69 1.06
N VAL A 463 4.40 17.40 -0.06
CA VAL A 463 3.26 18.18 -0.50
C VAL A 463 3.01 17.87 -1.96
N ILE A 464 1.76 17.52 -2.24
CA ILE A 464 1.25 17.12 -3.55
C ILE A 464 -0.08 17.84 -3.79
N CYS A 465 -0.57 17.83 -5.03
CA CYS A 465 -1.88 18.38 -5.37
C CYS A 465 -2.69 17.42 -6.22
N TYR A 466 -4.00 17.63 -6.23
CA TYR A 466 -4.87 16.92 -7.16
C TYR A 466 -4.65 17.42 -8.58
N ASP A 467 -4.69 16.49 -9.53
CA ASP A 467 -4.76 16.81 -10.95
C ASP A 467 -6.22 16.99 -11.40
N TRP A 468 -6.41 17.34 -12.68
CA TRP A 468 -7.71 17.25 -13.32
C TRP A 468 -8.29 15.83 -13.13
N PRO A 469 -9.59 15.67 -12.80
CA PRO A 469 -10.17 14.35 -12.62
C PRO A 469 -10.11 13.54 -13.92
N TRP A 470 -9.56 12.33 -13.87
CA TRP A 470 -9.56 11.36 -14.99
C TRP A 470 -10.78 10.44 -14.97
N TYR A 471 -11.49 10.40 -13.85
CA TYR A 471 -12.69 9.59 -13.60
C TYR A 471 -13.78 10.47 -13.00
N ASP A 472 -15.04 10.04 -13.10
CA ASP A 472 -16.20 10.87 -12.72
C ASP A 472 -16.20 11.28 -11.24
N VAL A 473 -16.00 10.32 -10.34
CA VAL A 473 -16.14 10.54 -8.89
C VAL A 473 -14.92 10.06 -8.11
N TRP A 474 -14.40 8.88 -8.45
CA TRP A 474 -13.27 8.26 -7.78
C TRP A 474 -12.62 7.22 -8.72
N PRO A 475 -11.30 6.97 -8.64
CA PRO A 475 -10.31 7.61 -7.77
C PRO A 475 -10.00 9.05 -8.17
N ARG A 476 -9.43 9.82 -7.25
CA ARG A 476 -8.81 11.10 -7.61
C ARG A 476 -7.47 10.87 -8.29
N SER A 477 -6.93 11.95 -8.84
CA SER A 477 -5.67 12.00 -9.57
C SER A 477 -4.68 12.89 -8.83
N ILE A 478 -3.39 12.56 -8.83
CA ILE A 478 -2.33 13.43 -8.31
C ILE A 478 -1.50 13.98 -9.47
N ASN A 479 -1.22 15.27 -9.43
CA ASN A 479 -0.34 15.90 -10.41
C ASN A 479 1.12 15.73 -9.97
N LEU A 480 1.93 15.04 -10.78
CA LEU A 480 3.38 14.91 -10.56
C LEU A 480 4.19 16.04 -11.19
N GLY A 481 3.55 16.96 -11.92
CA GLY A 481 4.17 18.12 -12.53
C GLY A 481 4.63 19.16 -11.52
N ILE A 482 4.12 19.10 -10.28
CA ILE A 482 4.69 19.85 -9.15
C ILE A 482 4.59 19.01 -7.87
N MET A 483 5.72 18.87 -7.19
CA MET A 483 5.80 18.15 -5.91
C MET A 483 6.83 18.79 -5.02
N MET A 484 6.56 18.81 -3.72
CA MET A 484 7.51 19.28 -2.72
C MET A 484 7.76 18.17 -1.71
N ALA A 485 9.00 17.97 -1.29
CA ALA A 485 9.30 16.93 -0.31
C ALA A 485 10.55 17.22 0.50
N ARG A 486 10.56 16.75 1.75
CA ARG A 486 11.81 16.63 2.50
C ARG A 486 12.64 15.48 1.94
N ARG A 487 13.95 15.56 2.14
CA ARG A 487 14.85 14.44 1.84
C ARG A 487 14.39 13.18 2.57
N GLY A 488 14.38 12.05 1.88
CA GLY A 488 14.02 10.75 2.44
C GLY A 488 12.52 10.56 2.67
N SER A 489 11.65 11.39 2.07
CA SER A 489 10.19 11.30 2.21
C SER A 489 9.65 9.88 2.01
N THR A 490 8.82 9.44 2.98
CA THR A 490 8.17 8.13 2.95
C THR A 490 7.23 8.00 1.77
N PHE A 491 6.50 9.06 1.42
CA PHE A 491 5.60 9.07 0.26
C PHE A 491 6.36 8.74 -1.04
N LEU A 492 7.47 9.44 -1.30
CA LEU A 492 8.29 9.21 -2.49
C LEU A 492 8.94 7.84 -2.51
N ARG A 493 9.36 7.30 -1.36
CA ARG A 493 9.88 5.94 -1.27
C ARG A 493 8.83 4.93 -1.70
N ARG A 494 7.61 5.04 -1.16
CA ARG A 494 6.49 4.15 -1.50
C ARG A 494 6.06 4.30 -2.95
N PHE A 495 6.08 5.51 -3.49
CA PHE A 495 5.85 5.75 -4.92
C PHE A 495 6.90 5.05 -5.79
N LEU A 496 8.19 5.18 -5.46
CA LEU A 496 9.24 4.50 -6.20
C LEU A 496 9.10 2.97 -6.09
N ASP A 497 8.76 2.42 -4.92
CA ASP A 497 8.53 0.99 -4.73
C ASP A 497 7.39 0.45 -5.62
N HIS A 498 6.38 1.29 -5.92
CA HIS A 498 5.29 0.92 -6.83
C HIS A 498 5.76 0.69 -8.27
N LEU A 499 6.84 1.33 -8.72
CA LEU A 499 7.33 1.21 -10.10
C LEU A 499 7.81 -0.20 -10.48
N TRP A 500 7.79 -1.15 -9.55
CA TRP A 500 7.89 -2.57 -9.88
C TRP A 500 6.78 -3.02 -10.85
N TYR A 501 5.62 -2.36 -10.80
CA TYR A 501 4.44 -2.58 -11.65
C TYR A 501 4.32 -1.56 -12.76
N HIS A 502 5.44 -0.95 -13.14
CA HIS A 502 5.49 0.06 -14.17
C HIS A 502 4.82 -0.41 -15.48
N GLU A 503 3.95 0.44 -16.01
CA GLU A 503 3.21 0.20 -17.26
C GLU A 503 3.55 1.29 -18.28
N ASP A 504 4.51 1.02 -19.16
CA ASP A 504 5.00 2.01 -20.13
C ASP A 504 3.96 2.34 -21.22
N SER A 505 2.91 1.52 -21.37
CA SER A 505 1.83 1.76 -22.33
C SER A 505 0.74 2.73 -21.82
N SER A 506 0.72 3.04 -20.52
CA SER A 506 -0.30 3.89 -19.91
C SER A 506 0.30 5.14 -19.28
N TRP A 507 -0.05 6.29 -19.85
CA TRP A 507 0.39 7.59 -19.35
C TRP A 507 -0.12 7.88 -17.94
N GLY A 508 -1.42 7.72 -17.72
CA GLY A 508 -2.07 8.06 -16.46
C GLY A 508 -1.81 7.06 -15.33
N PHE A 509 -1.51 5.79 -15.64
CA PHE A 509 -1.34 4.76 -14.62
C PHE A 509 -0.21 5.13 -13.65
N ASN A 510 1.02 5.25 -14.15
CA ASN A 510 2.18 5.50 -13.28
C ASN A 510 2.18 6.94 -12.73
N GLY A 511 1.89 7.90 -13.60
CA GLY A 511 2.14 9.31 -13.31
C GLY A 511 1.00 10.05 -12.61
N ILE A 512 -0.19 9.46 -12.51
CA ILE A 512 -1.39 10.18 -12.04
C ILE A 512 -2.17 9.35 -11.03
N MET A 513 -2.47 8.11 -11.40
CA MET A 513 -3.35 7.23 -10.62
C MET A 513 -2.62 6.57 -9.45
N MET A 514 -1.40 6.08 -9.65
CA MET A 514 -0.64 5.38 -8.62
C MET A 514 -0.12 6.27 -7.49
N PRO A 515 0.31 7.53 -7.70
CA PRO A 515 0.61 8.42 -6.58
C PRO A 515 -0.62 8.69 -5.69
N TYR A 516 -1.82 8.81 -6.27
CA TYR A 516 -3.05 8.91 -5.47
C TYR A 516 -3.27 7.65 -4.64
N LYS A 517 -3.11 6.46 -5.23
CA LYS A 517 -3.22 5.18 -4.50
C LYS A 517 -2.21 5.03 -3.36
N ILE A 518 -1.01 5.57 -3.52
CA ILE A 518 -0.01 5.62 -2.43
C ILE A 518 -0.47 6.55 -1.31
N TYR A 519 -0.94 7.75 -1.65
CA TYR A 519 -1.52 8.69 -0.68
C TYR A 519 -2.72 8.06 0.04
N GLU A 520 -3.59 7.39 -0.69
CA GLU A 520 -4.78 6.71 -0.17
C GLU A 520 -4.45 5.65 0.90
N ARG A 521 -3.28 5.00 0.83
CA ARG A 521 -2.84 3.98 1.79
C ARG A 521 -2.03 4.52 2.96
N HIS A 522 -1.36 5.64 2.72
CA HIS A 522 -0.42 6.27 3.63
C HIS A 522 -0.65 7.80 3.66
N PRO A 523 -1.86 8.25 4.03
CA PRO A 523 -2.26 9.66 3.92
C PRO A 523 -1.50 10.55 4.92
N ASP A 524 -0.88 9.97 5.93
CA ASP A 524 0.02 10.62 6.88
C ASP A 524 1.40 10.98 6.28
N THR A 525 1.71 10.47 5.08
CA THR A 525 3.04 10.67 4.47
C THR A 525 3.12 11.86 3.53
N ALA A 526 1.99 12.45 3.12
CA ALA A 526 1.94 13.61 2.24
C ALA A 526 0.73 14.50 2.55
N TYR A 527 0.92 15.81 2.43
CA TYR A 527 -0.14 16.81 2.55
C TYR A 527 -0.66 17.21 1.17
N ILE A 528 -1.98 17.24 1.02
CA ILE A 528 -2.62 17.72 -0.21
C ILE A 528 -2.79 19.24 -0.12
N TYR A 529 -2.09 19.98 -0.96
CA TYR A 529 -2.23 21.43 -1.08
C TYR A 529 -2.91 21.80 -2.40
N THR A 530 -4.16 22.26 -2.31
CA THR A 530 -5.04 22.52 -3.48
C THR A 530 -4.71 23.79 -4.26
N ARG A 531 -3.70 24.56 -3.85
CA ARG A 531 -3.26 25.79 -4.53
C ARG A 531 -1.83 25.68 -5.10
N LEU A 532 -1.38 24.44 -5.32
CA LEU A 532 -0.05 24.18 -5.89
C LEU A 532 -0.08 24.14 -7.43
N GLN A 533 -1.25 23.88 -8.02
CA GLN A 533 -1.50 23.87 -9.47
C GLN A 533 -2.41 25.02 -9.85
#